data_AF-A0A2G6B936-F1
#
_entry.id   AF-A0A2G6B936-F1
#
_cell.length_a   1.000
_cell.length_b   1.000
_cell.length_c   1.000
_cell.angle_alpha   90.00
_cell.angle_beta   90.00
_cell.angle_gamma   90.00
#
_symmetry.space_group_name_H-M   'P 1'
#
loop_
_entity.id
_entity.type
_entity.pdbx_description
1 polymer ?
#
loop_
_entity_poly.entity_id
_entity_poly.type
_entity_poly.pdbx_seq_one_letter_code
_entity_poly.pdbx_strand_id
1 'polypeptide(L)'
;MLEVHDKINVTVSKDTDHPYLQGFFAPMDTEYTATTDTMQVIGEIPKDLHGIYIRNTHNQVHEPLGIYHPFDGDGMLHAIHFEDGKAEYRNRFVQTVGYLAEKSAGKSLWPGMLEPHLATARGWGSIGKMKDNAGTDVIAHAGKLLATMSQGSEPWRLDPLTLETLGVDAEINQKILPRGIASHYKVDVYTGELMFFNYGEQYPYLNYGVLDRQGNLSHYVPVELPGPRWPHDLGITKNYTILHDLPFILDEDLLKKDIRRVRFYDDRPARFGVIPRHGDNSQIKWFEAKPCFILHLANCYEDGDWVIQDGCIQLTTPGKPPIGVQGNDAYEKIKSNLNKHKAKTQMYRWKFNMRTGQTVEELIDDEVTEFPVVSNENMGYDYRFSYNTLFHKDDWLKVGLKRYDMKNGDTMRFEYGDQRYGSEPVVAKRVGAVEEDDGYVLTFITDMIENRSECLILDAKDISAGPVARVILPARISNGIHSTWVEGDRIHAERN
;
A
#
# COMPACT_ATOMS: atom_id res chain seq x y z
N MET A 1 3.48 -28.60 -9.39
CA MET A 1 4.32 -28.22 -10.54
C MET A 1 5.08 -26.98 -10.14
N LEU A 2 6.41 -26.97 -10.32
CA LEU A 2 7.27 -25.81 -10.15
C LEU A 2 7.81 -25.45 -11.53
N GLU A 3 7.50 -24.24 -11.99
CA GLU A 3 7.89 -23.69 -13.29
C GLU A 3 8.67 -22.39 -13.06
N VAL A 4 9.75 -22.22 -13.81
CA VAL A 4 10.46 -20.94 -13.93
C VAL A 4 9.94 -20.25 -15.20
N HIS A 5 9.28 -19.11 -15.03
CA HIS A 5 8.68 -18.35 -16.12
C HIS A 5 9.70 -17.44 -16.83
N ASP A 6 10.49 -16.72 -16.04
CA ASP A 6 11.55 -15.85 -16.54
C ASP A 6 12.71 -15.77 -15.54
N LYS A 7 13.90 -15.42 -16.03
CA LYS A 7 15.07 -15.12 -15.23
C LYS A 7 15.74 -13.83 -15.70
N ILE A 8 15.76 -12.84 -14.81
CA ILE A 8 16.23 -11.48 -15.03
C ILE A 8 17.72 -11.39 -14.67
N ASN A 9 18.48 -10.68 -15.48
CA ASN A 9 19.87 -10.37 -15.16
C ASN A 9 19.95 -9.26 -14.11
N VAL A 10 20.29 -9.62 -12.87
CA VAL A 10 20.55 -8.65 -11.80
C VAL A 10 21.94 -8.05 -11.99
N THR A 11 22.01 -6.74 -12.20
CA THR A 11 23.29 -6.02 -12.33
C THR A 11 23.78 -5.41 -11.03
N VAL A 12 22.95 -5.41 -9.98
CA VAL A 12 23.38 -5.09 -8.61
C VAL A 12 24.52 -6.02 -8.20
N SER A 13 25.61 -5.44 -7.72
CA SER A 13 26.80 -6.14 -7.26
C SER A 13 26.46 -7.11 -6.14
N LYS A 14 26.97 -8.34 -6.24
CA LYS A 14 26.84 -9.35 -5.18
C LYS A 14 27.58 -8.98 -3.90
N ASP A 15 28.59 -8.12 -4.02
CA ASP A 15 29.41 -7.62 -2.91
C ASP A 15 28.94 -6.22 -2.45
N THR A 16 27.72 -5.82 -2.80
CA THR A 16 27.15 -4.54 -2.38
C THR A 16 27.01 -4.47 -0.86
N ASP A 17 27.42 -3.36 -0.26
CA ASP A 17 27.15 -3.02 1.14
C ASP A 17 25.85 -2.21 1.30
N HIS A 18 25.08 -2.06 0.21
CA HIS A 18 23.87 -1.26 0.18
C HIS A 18 22.78 -1.87 1.09
N PRO A 19 22.29 -1.16 2.12
CA PRO A 19 21.41 -1.72 3.15
C PRO A 19 20.07 -2.23 2.61
N TYR A 20 19.60 -1.64 1.50
CA TYR A 20 18.34 -2.00 0.84
C TYR A 20 18.50 -2.79 -0.46
N LEU A 21 19.66 -3.39 -0.72
CA LEU A 21 19.87 -4.29 -1.87
C LEU A 21 20.57 -5.61 -1.49
N GLN A 22 20.57 -5.93 -0.19
CA GLN A 22 21.15 -7.14 0.38
C GLN A 22 20.24 -7.74 1.45
N GLY A 23 20.53 -8.98 1.88
CA GLY A 23 19.78 -9.64 2.94
C GLY A 23 18.28 -9.68 2.63
N PHE A 24 17.45 -9.21 3.59
CA PHE A 24 15.99 -9.17 3.45
C PHE A 24 15.51 -8.35 2.24
N PHE A 25 16.28 -7.34 1.83
CA PHE A 25 15.98 -6.47 0.70
C PHE A 25 16.65 -6.92 -0.61
N ALA A 26 17.35 -8.07 -0.62
CA ALA A 26 18.05 -8.51 -1.81
C ALA A 26 17.07 -8.68 -3.00
N PRO A 27 17.47 -8.28 -4.22
CA PRO A 27 16.63 -8.41 -5.39
C PRO A 27 16.29 -9.85 -5.72
N MET A 28 15.09 -10.06 -6.29
CA MET A 28 14.71 -11.33 -6.89
C MET A 28 14.98 -11.33 -8.38
N ASP A 29 15.63 -12.39 -8.86
CA ASP A 29 16.04 -12.57 -10.25
C ASP A 29 15.15 -13.53 -11.04
N THR A 30 14.22 -14.23 -10.39
CA THR A 30 13.49 -15.35 -11.01
C THR A 30 11.99 -15.24 -10.75
N GLU A 31 11.19 -15.43 -11.79
CA GLU A 31 9.74 -15.52 -11.76
C GLU A 31 9.30 -16.99 -11.73
N TYR A 32 8.48 -17.35 -10.75
CA TYR A 32 8.04 -18.72 -10.52
C TYR A 32 6.53 -18.88 -10.71
N THR A 33 6.12 -20.10 -11.02
CA THR A 33 4.79 -20.63 -10.75
C THR A 33 4.96 -21.93 -9.98
N ALA A 34 4.30 -22.06 -8.83
CA ALA A 34 4.41 -23.23 -7.95
C ALA A 34 3.04 -23.68 -7.45
N THR A 35 2.72 -24.96 -7.56
CA THR A 35 1.49 -25.52 -6.99
C THR A 35 1.74 -26.23 -5.67
N THR A 36 0.66 -26.58 -4.98
CA THR A 36 0.67 -27.27 -3.67
C THR A 36 1.59 -28.47 -3.66
N ASP A 37 1.59 -29.30 -4.70
CA ASP A 37 2.40 -30.53 -4.76
C ASP A 37 3.92 -30.28 -4.75
N THR A 38 4.34 -29.05 -5.04
CA THR A 38 5.74 -28.63 -5.07
C THR A 38 6.09 -27.63 -3.97
N MET A 39 5.10 -27.15 -3.22
CA MET A 39 5.30 -26.33 -2.04
C MET A 39 5.15 -27.19 -0.79
N GLN A 40 6.00 -27.00 0.20
CA GLN A 40 5.80 -27.69 1.48
C GLN A 40 4.65 -27.02 2.24
N VAL A 41 3.63 -27.78 2.59
CA VAL A 41 2.54 -27.33 3.48
C VAL A 41 2.76 -27.90 4.88
N ILE A 42 2.76 -27.03 5.89
CA ILE A 42 2.78 -27.40 7.31
C ILE A 42 1.40 -27.06 7.88
N GLY A 43 0.70 -28.05 8.46
CA GLY A 43 -0.72 -27.91 8.82
C GLY A 43 -1.64 -28.36 7.67
N GLU A 44 -2.87 -27.83 7.64
CA GLU A 44 -3.85 -28.12 6.57
C GLU A 44 -4.41 -26.79 6.03
N ILE A 45 -4.28 -26.56 4.71
CA ILE A 45 -4.89 -25.38 4.07
C ILE A 45 -6.41 -25.55 4.18
N PRO A 46 -7.13 -24.59 4.78
CA PRO A 46 -8.57 -24.72 4.95
C PRO A 46 -9.31 -24.76 3.61
N LYS A 47 -10.29 -25.67 3.49
CA LYS A 47 -11.05 -25.86 2.25
C LYS A 47 -12.03 -24.73 1.94
N ASP A 48 -12.35 -23.92 2.93
CA ASP A 48 -13.23 -22.75 2.80
C ASP A 48 -12.46 -21.43 2.69
N LEU A 49 -11.12 -21.48 2.54
CA LEU A 49 -10.32 -20.36 2.08
C LEU A 49 -10.30 -20.36 0.55
N HIS A 50 -11.04 -19.43 -0.07
CA HIS A 50 -11.19 -19.35 -1.52
C HIS A 50 -10.97 -17.92 -2.03
N GLY A 51 -9.87 -17.70 -2.75
CA GLY A 51 -9.46 -16.39 -3.25
C GLY A 51 -7.95 -16.23 -3.33
N ILE A 52 -7.49 -15.02 -3.61
CA ILE A 52 -6.08 -14.73 -3.93
C ILE A 52 -5.53 -13.66 -2.98
N TYR A 53 -4.44 -13.99 -2.29
CA TYR A 53 -3.63 -12.98 -1.59
C TYR A 53 -2.52 -12.48 -2.51
N ILE A 54 -2.52 -11.18 -2.79
CA ILE A 54 -1.59 -10.54 -3.73
C ILE A 54 -0.87 -9.41 -3.03
N ARG A 55 0.46 -9.38 -3.10
CA ARG A 55 1.29 -8.35 -2.48
C ARG A 55 2.24 -7.73 -3.51
N ASN A 56 2.39 -6.40 -3.45
CA ASN A 56 3.34 -5.64 -4.24
C ASN A 56 4.67 -5.40 -3.48
N THR A 57 5.74 -5.22 -4.24
CA THR A 57 7.13 -5.17 -3.78
C THR A 57 7.94 -4.25 -4.67
N HIS A 58 8.86 -3.48 -4.08
CA HIS A 58 9.88 -2.78 -4.86
C HIS A 58 11.10 -3.69 -5.04
N ASN A 59 11.34 -4.14 -6.27
CA ASN A 59 12.41 -5.08 -6.61
C ASN A 59 13.40 -4.44 -7.59
N GLN A 60 14.52 -3.93 -7.07
CA GLN A 60 15.54 -3.25 -7.87
C GLN A 60 16.55 -4.25 -8.43
N VAL A 61 16.49 -4.55 -9.73
CA VAL A 61 17.41 -5.51 -10.37
C VAL A 61 18.66 -4.88 -10.95
N HIS A 62 18.67 -3.56 -11.18
CA HIS A 62 19.81 -2.85 -11.74
C HIS A 62 20.53 -1.98 -10.70
N GLU A 63 21.82 -1.73 -10.88
CA GLU A 63 22.53 -0.73 -10.06
C GLU A 63 21.82 0.62 -10.14
N PRO A 64 21.46 1.24 -9.00
CA PRO A 64 20.70 2.48 -8.98
C PRO A 64 21.52 3.66 -9.51
N LEU A 65 20.82 4.62 -10.10
CA LEU A 65 21.40 5.92 -10.41
C LEU A 65 21.39 6.80 -9.14
N GLY A 66 22.54 6.86 -8.47
CA GLY A 66 22.69 7.66 -7.27
C GLY A 66 22.19 6.95 -5.99
N ILE A 67 21.60 7.70 -5.07
CA ILE A 67 21.08 7.16 -3.80
C ILE A 67 19.76 6.43 -4.03
N TYR A 68 19.71 5.15 -3.67
CA TYR A 68 18.52 4.32 -3.77
C TYR A 68 17.66 4.39 -2.51
N HIS A 69 16.39 4.76 -2.69
CA HIS A 69 15.36 4.59 -1.68
C HIS A 69 14.72 3.20 -1.85
N PRO A 70 14.37 2.48 -0.76
CA PRO A 70 13.68 1.18 -0.85
C PRO A 70 12.32 1.20 -1.54
N PHE A 71 11.85 2.37 -2.02
CA PHE A 71 10.60 2.54 -2.78
C PHE A 71 10.84 2.90 -4.25
N ASP A 72 12.10 2.87 -4.73
CA ASP A 72 12.42 3.19 -6.12
C ASP A 72 12.38 1.96 -7.05
N GLY A 73 12.48 0.75 -6.49
CA GLY A 73 12.54 -0.51 -7.24
C GLY A 73 11.28 -0.81 -8.07
N ASP A 74 11.42 -1.62 -9.11
CA ASP A 74 10.30 -2.00 -9.99
C ASP A 74 9.27 -2.85 -9.24
N GLY A 75 7.99 -2.66 -9.53
CA GLY A 75 6.90 -3.44 -8.96
C GLY A 75 7.03 -4.93 -9.30
N MET A 76 7.11 -5.77 -8.28
CA MET A 76 6.98 -7.22 -8.40
C MET A 76 5.83 -7.71 -7.52
N LEU A 77 4.82 -8.30 -8.17
CA LEU A 77 3.69 -8.91 -7.51
C LEU A 77 4.02 -10.33 -7.08
N HIS A 78 3.59 -10.69 -5.87
CA HIS A 78 3.57 -12.03 -5.33
C HIS A 78 2.12 -12.41 -5.06
N ALA A 79 1.63 -13.50 -5.65
CA ALA A 79 0.27 -13.97 -5.43
C ALA A 79 0.27 -15.42 -4.93
N ILE A 80 -0.66 -15.74 -4.05
CA ILE A 80 -1.00 -17.12 -3.69
C ILE A 80 -2.53 -17.28 -3.75
N HIS A 81 -2.99 -18.10 -4.71
CA HIS A 81 -4.39 -18.45 -4.92
C HIS A 81 -4.73 -19.68 -4.11
N PHE A 82 -5.84 -19.64 -3.37
CA PHE A 82 -6.37 -20.75 -2.59
C PHE A 82 -7.72 -21.20 -3.13
N GLU A 83 -7.88 -22.51 -3.28
CA GLU A 83 -9.14 -23.15 -3.67
C GLU A 83 -9.13 -24.62 -3.22
N ASP A 84 -10.21 -25.10 -2.60
CA ASP A 84 -10.38 -26.51 -2.20
C ASP A 84 -9.21 -27.12 -1.39
N GLY A 85 -8.61 -26.32 -0.49
CA GLY A 85 -7.48 -26.76 0.34
C GLY A 85 -6.16 -26.88 -0.42
N LYS A 86 -6.08 -26.28 -1.61
CA LYS A 86 -4.86 -26.16 -2.41
C LYS A 86 -4.43 -24.71 -2.48
N ALA A 87 -3.13 -24.52 -2.71
CA ALA A 87 -2.50 -23.25 -3.01
C ALA A 87 -1.71 -23.29 -4.33
N GLU A 88 -1.74 -22.18 -5.06
CA GLU A 88 -0.87 -21.90 -6.19
C GLU A 88 -0.20 -20.54 -6.03
N TYR A 89 1.13 -20.52 -5.99
CA TYR A 89 1.93 -19.32 -5.86
C TYR A 89 2.51 -18.87 -7.20
N ARG A 90 2.56 -17.56 -7.44
CA ARG A 90 3.22 -16.93 -8.59
C ARG A 90 3.90 -15.62 -8.20
N ASN A 91 4.95 -15.25 -8.92
CA ASN A 91 5.48 -13.87 -8.89
C ASN A 91 5.80 -13.35 -10.29
N ARG A 92 5.43 -12.11 -10.58
CA ARG A 92 5.69 -11.43 -11.86
C ARG A 92 6.04 -9.96 -11.63
N PHE A 93 6.95 -9.43 -12.43
CA PHE A 93 7.16 -7.98 -12.56
C PHE A 93 5.95 -7.34 -13.24
N VAL A 94 5.58 -6.15 -12.76
CA VAL A 94 4.70 -5.26 -13.51
C VAL A 94 5.52 -4.73 -14.68
N GLN A 95 5.14 -5.07 -15.91
CA GLN A 95 5.91 -4.74 -17.11
C GLN A 95 5.67 -3.29 -17.54
N THR A 96 6.04 -2.34 -16.67
CA THR A 96 5.94 -0.91 -16.98
C THR A 96 6.89 -0.52 -18.11
N VAL A 97 6.63 0.62 -18.75
CA VAL A 97 7.54 1.18 -19.77
C VAL A 97 8.95 1.34 -19.20
N GLY A 98 9.06 1.82 -17.96
CA GLY A 98 10.35 2.01 -17.27
C GLY A 98 11.09 0.69 -17.09
N TYR A 99 10.41 -0.32 -16.53
CA TYR A 99 11.00 -1.64 -16.32
C TYR A 99 11.49 -2.26 -17.64
N LEU A 100 10.66 -2.27 -18.69
CA LEU A 100 11.03 -2.86 -19.98
C LEU A 100 12.21 -2.14 -20.66
N ALA A 101 12.28 -0.81 -20.51
CA ALA A 101 13.39 -0.01 -21.02
C ALA A 101 14.70 -0.32 -20.29
N GLU A 102 14.68 -0.39 -18.95
CA GLU A 102 15.88 -0.71 -18.15
C GLU A 102 16.32 -2.16 -18.36
N LYS A 103 15.38 -3.12 -18.42
CA LYS A 103 15.64 -4.52 -18.76
C LYS A 103 16.34 -4.65 -20.11
N SER A 104 15.89 -3.90 -21.11
CA SER A 104 16.50 -3.88 -22.45
C SER A 104 17.87 -3.20 -22.47
N ALA A 105 18.07 -2.16 -21.68
CA ALA A 105 19.33 -1.44 -21.58
C ALA A 105 20.38 -2.16 -20.72
N GLY A 106 19.95 -3.09 -19.85
CA GLY A 106 20.79 -3.80 -18.90
C GLY A 106 21.31 -2.91 -17.76
N LYS A 107 20.66 -1.78 -17.48
CA LYS A 107 21.05 -0.81 -16.45
C LYS A 107 19.90 0.14 -16.12
N SER A 108 19.96 0.81 -14.98
CA SER A 108 19.02 1.88 -14.66
C SER A 108 19.19 3.09 -15.59
N LEU A 109 18.05 3.70 -15.93
CA LEU A 109 17.90 4.86 -16.82
C LEU A 109 17.24 6.04 -16.10
N TRP A 110 16.49 5.78 -15.01
CA TRP A 110 15.89 6.82 -14.18
C TRP A 110 16.48 6.86 -12.77
N PRO A 111 16.57 8.05 -12.15
CA PRO A 111 16.95 8.17 -10.77
C PRO A 111 15.78 7.86 -9.83
N GLY A 112 16.13 7.63 -8.57
CA GLY A 112 15.19 7.50 -7.47
C GLY A 112 14.61 8.83 -6.98
N MET A 113 13.68 8.75 -6.03
CA MET A 113 12.95 9.91 -5.51
C MET A 113 13.81 10.94 -4.79
N LEU A 114 14.98 10.53 -4.28
CA LEU A 114 15.87 11.38 -3.49
C LEU A 114 16.83 12.20 -4.36
N GLU A 115 17.06 11.80 -5.62
CA GLU A 115 17.98 12.48 -6.53
C GLU A 115 17.36 12.80 -7.91
N PRO A 116 16.19 13.46 -7.95
CA PRO A 116 15.49 13.76 -9.20
C PRO A 116 16.28 14.69 -10.15
N HIS A 117 17.32 15.36 -9.66
CA HIS A 117 18.22 16.20 -10.44
C HIS A 117 19.12 15.40 -11.40
N LEU A 118 19.28 14.09 -11.19
CA LEU A 118 20.00 13.17 -12.08
C LEU A 118 19.16 12.74 -13.30
N ALA A 119 17.89 13.14 -13.38
CA ALA A 119 17.00 12.69 -14.43
C ALA A 119 17.47 13.21 -15.81
N THR A 120 17.66 12.29 -16.75
CA THR A 120 18.07 12.58 -18.14
C THR A 120 16.98 12.30 -19.16
N ALA A 121 15.86 11.70 -18.73
CA ALA A 121 14.71 11.35 -19.55
C ALA A 121 13.42 11.94 -18.96
N ARG A 122 12.32 11.86 -19.72
CA ARG A 122 10.99 12.17 -19.21
C ARG A 122 10.67 11.19 -18.08
N GLY A 123 10.27 11.71 -16.91
CA GLY A 123 9.88 10.92 -15.76
C GLY A 123 8.37 10.95 -15.49
N TRP A 124 8.00 10.39 -14.35
CA TRP A 124 6.65 10.13 -13.88
C TRP A 124 6.48 10.51 -12.40
N GLY A 125 5.25 10.35 -11.90
CA GLY A 125 4.81 10.70 -10.56
C GLY A 125 4.66 12.21 -10.35
N SER A 126 4.22 12.59 -9.15
CA SER A 126 4.05 13.99 -8.74
C SER A 126 5.31 14.85 -8.93
N ILE A 127 6.50 14.26 -8.87
CA ILE A 127 7.79 14.94 -9.15
C ILE A 127 8.09 15.03 -10.67
N GLY A 128 7.62 14.08 -11.48
CA GLY A 128 7.83 14.05 -12.93
C GLY A 128 9.25 13.68 -13.38
N LYS A 129 10.07 13.10 -12.49
CA LYS A 129 11.51 12.81 -12.74
C LYS A 129 11.91 11.35 -12.57
N MET A 130 11.08 10.55 -11.89
CA MET A 130 11.33 9.13 -11.63
C MET A 130 10.78 8.26 -12.76
N LYS A 131 11.14 6.97 -12.82
CA LYS A 131 10.35 6.02 -13.61
C LYS A 131 8.99 5.75 -12.93
N ASP A 132 7.99 5.38 -13.72
CA ASP A 132 6.81 4.72 -13.17
C ASP A 132 7.18 3.28 -12.80
N ASN A 133 7.28 3.00 -11.50
CA ASN A 133 7.66 1.68 -11.01
C ASN A 133 6.45 0.81 -10.67
N ALA A 134 5.23 1.37 -10.61
CA ALA A 134 4.00 0.68 -10.19
C ALA A 134 4.16 -0.23 -8.94
N GLY A 135 5.09 0.13 -8.05
CA GLY A 135 5.59 -0.76 -7.01
C GLY A 135 4.98 -0.57 -5.63
N THR A 136 4.08 0.41 -5.46
CA THR A 136 3.53 0.73 -4.14
C THR A 136 2.36 -0.16 -3.76
N ASP A 137 1.30 -0.19 -4.57
CA ASP A 137 0.03 -0.77 -4.19
C ASP A 137 -0.58 -1.59 -5.32
N VAL A 138 -1.51 -2.48 -4.96
CA VAL A 138 -2.25 -3.35 -5.85
C VAL A 138 -3.65 -3.61 -5.30
N ILE A 139 -4.69 -3.45 -6.12
CA ILE A 139 -6.07 -3.82 -5.78
C ILE A 139 -6.74 -4.58 -6.93
N ALA A 140 -7.69 -5.44 -6.62
CA ALA A 140 -8.60 -6.00 -7.62
C ALA A 140 -9.82 -5.10 -7.83
N HIS A 141 -10.09 -4.77 -9.08
CA HIS A 141 -11.26 -4.01 -9.50
C HIS A 141 -11.68 -4.39 -10.93
N ALA A 142 -12.97 -4.67 -11.13
CA ALA A 142 -13.57 -5.03 -12.40
C ALA A 142 -12.89 -6.26 -13.06
N GLY A 143 -12.59 -7.29 -12.25
CA GLY A 143 -11.99 -8.55 -12.71
C GLY A 143 -10.51 -8.43 -13.12
N LYS A 144 -9.86 -7.32 -12.81
CA LYS A 144 -8.44 -7.05 -13.12
C LYS A 144 -7.75 -6.50 -11.89
N LEU A 145 -6.44 -6.67 -11.81
CA LEU A 145 -5.62 -5.92 -10.87
C LEU A 145 -5.34 -4.51 -11.42
N LEU A 146 -5.16 -3.56 -10.52
CA LEU A 146 -4.59 -2.24 -10.78
C LEU A 146 -3.37 -2.10 -9.89
N ALA A 147 -2.19 -1.82 -10.46
CA ALA A 147 -0.95 -1.60 -9.71
C ALA A 147 -0.43 -0.18 -9.92
N THR A 148 -0.04 0.50 -8.84
CA THR A 148 0.39 1.91 -8.89
C THR A 148 1.48 2.24 -7.87
N MET A 149 2.13 3.38 -8.05
CA MET A 149 3.08 3.97 -7.10
C MET A 149 2.45 5.15 -6.34
N SER A 150 2.97 5.44 -5.14
CA SER A 150 2.44 6.51 -4.27
C SER A 150 2.31 7.87 -4.95
N GLN A 151 3.25 8.22 -5.82
CA GLN A 151 3.28 9.51 -6.51
C GLN A 151 2.37 9.59 -7.74
N GLY A 152 1.59 8.54 -8.04
CA GLY A 152 0.77 8.46 -9.24
C GLY A 152 1.45 7.63 -10.32
N SER A 153 0.77 6.58 -10.81
CA SER A 153 1.19 5.75 -11.95
C SER A 153 0.23 5.88 -13.12
N GLU A 154 0.68 5.50 -14.30
CA GLU A 154 -0.29 5.06 -15.31
C GLU A 154 -1.12 3.90 -14.72
N PRO A 155 -2.41 3.75 -15.06
CA PRO A 155 -3.25 2.70 -14.51
C PRO A 155 -2.89 1.33 -15.10
N TRP A 156 -1.83 0.69 -14.58
CA TRP A 156 -1.34 -0.61 -15.02
C TRP A 156 -2.30 -1.72 -14.61
N ARG A 157 -2.94 -2.36 -15.59
CA ARG A 157 -3.85 -3.48 -15.39
C ARG A 157 -3.12 -4.80 -15.54
N LEU A 158 -3.46 -5.77 -14.69
CA LEU A 158 -2.92 -7.13 -14.74
C LEU A 158 -4.02 -8.17 -14.58
N ASP A 159 -3.81 -9.37 -15.11
CA ASP A 159 -4.67 -10.51 -14.83
C ASP A 159 -4.45 -11.01 -13.39
N PRO A 160 -5.51 -11.22 -12.58
CA PRO A 160 -5.38 -11.58 -11.18
C PRO A 160 -4.84 -13.00 -10.94
N LEU A 161 -5.00 -13.92 -11.89
CA LEU A 161 -4.55 -15.31 -11.76
C LEU A 161 -3.14 -15.51 -12.32
N THR A 162 -2.87 -15.00 -13.53
CA THR A 162 -1.59 -15.20 -14.20
C THR A 162 -0.54 -14.16 -13.80
N LEU A 163 -0.98 -13.01 -13.28
CA LEU A 163 -0.18 -11.80 -13.07
C LEU A 163 0.42 -11.22 -14.36
N GLU A 164 -0.08 -11.61 -15.53
CA GLU A 164 0.33 -11.02 -16.80
C GLU A 164 -0.06 -9.54 -16.85
N THR A 165 0.88 -8.69 -17.26
CA THR A 165 0.62 -7.26 -17.46
C THR A 165 -0.21 -7.06 -18.72
N LEU A 166 -1.47 -6.66 -18.56
CA LEU A 166 -2.40 -6.37 -19.65
C LEU A 166 -2.11 -5.01 -20.31
N GLY A 167 -1.35 -4.16 -19.61
CA GLY A 167 -0.94 -2.83 -20.05
C GLY A 167 -1.69 -1.71 -19.34
N VAL A 168 -1.47 -0.48 -19.80
CA VAL A 168 -2.13 0.71 -19.27
C VAL A 168 -3.59 0.76 -19.73
N ASP A 169 -4.50 1.07 -18.81
CA ASP A 169 -5.88 1.39 -19.14
C ASP A 169 -5.96 2.71 -19.91
N ALA A 170 -5.99 2.63 -21.24
CA ALA A 170 -5.88 3.79 -22.12
C ALA A 170 -7.07 4.77 -21.97
N GLU A 171 -8.27 4.27 -21.70
CA GLU A 171 -9.48 5.11 -21.60
C GLU A 171 -9.47 5.97 -20.34
N ILE A 172 -9.04 5.39 -19.21
CA ILE A 172 -8.84 6.15 -17.97
C ILE A 172 -7.63 7.08 -18.12
N ASN A 173 -6.49 6.55 -18.59
CA ASN A 173 -5.22 7.29 -18.59
C ASN A 173 -5.36 8.62 -19.35
N GLN A 174 -5.97 8.61 -20.54
CA GLN A 174 -6.19 9.82 -21.35
C GLN A 174 -6.93 10.94 -20.61
N LYS A 175 -7.80 10.60 -19.64
CA LYS A 175 -8.62 11.57 -18.89
C LYS A 175 -7.92 12.11 -17.63
N ILE A 176 -6.93 11.39 -17.10
CA ILE A 176 -6.26 11.72 -15.83
C ILE A 176 -4.79 12.13 -15.99
N LEU A 177 -4.26 12.07 -17.21
CA LEU A 177 -2.94 12.61 -17.53
C LEU A 177 -2.84 14.11 -17.16
N PRO A 178 -1.65 14.57 -16.72
CA PRO A 178 -0.40 13.82 -16.60
C PRO A 178 -0.19 13.14 -15.23
N ARG A 179 -1.20 13.08 -14.35
CA ARG A 179 -1.02 12.70 -12.93
C ARG A 179 -1.18 11.22 -12.65
N GLY A 180 -1.97 10.51 -13.47
CA GLY A 180 -2.21 9.08 -13.25
C GLY A 180 -3.05 8.81 -11.99
N ILE A 181 -2.89 7.63 -11.39
CA ILE A 181 -3.59 7.18 -10.17
C ILE A 181 -2.56 6.97 -9.06
N ALA A 182 -2.70 7.66 -7.92
CA ALA A 182 -1.88 7.41 -6.74
C ALA A 182 -2.29 6.07 -6.08
N SER A 183 -1.40 5.47 -5.29
CA SER A 183 -1.76 4.31 -4.47
C SER A 183 -2.83 4.64 -3.42
N HIS A 184 -3.31 3.61 -2.71
CA HIS A 184 -4.34 3.70 -1.68
C HIS A 184 -5.73 4.10 -2.19
N TYR A 185 -6.10 3.53 -3.33
CA TYR A 185 -7.48 3.44 -3.76
C TYR A 185 -8.28 2.49 -2.85
N LYS A 186 -9.60 2.67 -2.83
CA LYS A 186 -10.51 1.81 -2.06
C LYS A 186 -11.63 1.31 -2.97
N VAL A 187 -11.96 0.04 -2.88
CA VAL A 187 -13.14 -0.55 -3.55
C VAL A 187 -14.24 -0.74 -2.53
N ASP A 188 -15.43 -0.21 -2.83
CA ASP A 188 -16.64 -0.59 -2.11
C ASP A 188 -17.23 -1.84 -2.77
N VAL A 189 -17.18 -2.98 -2.08
CA VAL A 189 -17.63 -4.27 -2.63
C VAL A 189 -19.15 -4.36 -2.86
N TYR A 190 -19.95 -3.44 -2.29
CA TYR A 190 -21.40 -3.41 -2.46
C TYR A 190 -21.82 -2.59 -3.68
N THR A 191 -21.11 -1.50 -3.99
CA THR A 191 -21.37 -0.74 -5.23
C THR A 191 -20.53 -1.26 -6.40
N GLY A 192 -19.36 -1.83 -6.11
CA GLY A 192 -18.32 -2.19 -7.08
C GLY A 192 -17.48 -0.97 -7.51
N GLU A 193 -17.68 0.19 -6.90
CA GLU A 193 -16.95 1.41 -7.26
C GLU A 193 -15.55 1.42 -6.64
N LEU A 194 -14.58 1.95 -7.39
CA LEU A 194 -13.24 2.24 -6.90
C LEU A 194 -13.04 3.74 -6.78
N MET A 195 -12.73 4.21 -5.57
CA MET A 195 -12.39 5.60 -5.26
C MET A 195 -10.87 5.77 -5.30
N PHE A 196 -10.39 6.82 -5.95
CA PHE A 196 -8.96 7.14 -6.02
C PHE A 196 -8.72 8.65 -5.97
N PHE A 197 -7.47 9.04 -5.75
CA PHE A 197 -7.00 10.42 -5.93
C PHE A 197 -5.71 10.46 -6.76
N ASN A 198 -5.36 11.66 -7.20
CA ASN A 198 -4.02 11.96 -7.66
C ASN A 198 -3.65 13.40 -7.30
N TYR A 199 -2.36 13.70 -7.22
CA TYR A 199 -1.87 14.98 -6.75
C TYR A 199 -0.66 15.44 -7.56
N GLY A 200 -0.27 16.71 -7.40
CA GLY A 200 0.90 17.24 -8.08
C GLY A 200 1.32 18.62 -7.62
N GLU A 201 2.35 19.16 -8.29
CA GLU A 201 3.00 20.44 -7.96
C GLU A 201 2.20 21.67 -8.43
N GLN A 202 1.11 21.48 -9.18
CA GLN A 202 0.35 22.57 -9.82
C GLN A 202 -1.11 22.58 -9.35
N TYR A 203 -1.70 23.78 -9.23
CA TYR A 203 -3.13 23.96 -8.96
C TYR A 203 -3.98 23.11 -9.94
N PRO A 204 -5.03 22.41 -9.49
CA PRO A 204 -5.67 22.43 -8.16
C PRO A 204 -4.93 21.65 -7.06
N TYR A 205 -3.76 21.08 -7.37
CA TYR A 205 -2.90 20.24 -6.52
C TYR A 205 -3.44 18.85 -6.17
N LEU A 206 -4.76 18.63 -6.16
CA LEU A 206 -5.41 17.34 -5.96
C LEU A 206 -6.55 17.15 -6.95
N ASN A 207 -6.80 15.92 -7.38
CA ASN A 207 -8.06 15.51 -7.99
C ASN A 207 -8.58 14.26 -7.28
N TYR A 208 -9.90 14.10 -7.29
CA TYR A 208 -10.61 12.93 -6.80
C TYR A 208 -11.38 12.27 -7.94
N GLY A 209 -11.40 10.94 -7.99
CA GLY A 209 -12.12 10.20 -9.02
C GLY A 209 -12.76 8.92 -8.51
N VAL A 210 -13.74 8.45 -9.30
CA VAL A 210 -14.46 7.20 -9.10
C VAL A 210 -14.44 6.42 -10.41
N LEU A 211 -14.05 5.15 -10.33
CA LEU A 211 -14.30 4.17 -11.37
C LEU A 211 -15.56 3.39 -11.00
N ASP A 212 -16.46 3.19 -11.96
CA ASP A 212 -17.64 2.35 -11.76
C ASP A 212 -17.28 0.86 -11.65
N ARG A 213 -18.29 0.03 -11.42
CA ARG A 213 -18.16 -1.43 -11.32
C ARG A 213 -17.52 -2.11 -12.53
N GLN A 214 -17.63 -1.51 -13.71
CA GLN A 214 -17.06 -2.03 -14.94
C GLN A 214 -15.65 -1.48 -15.21
N GLY A 215 -15.14 -0.60 -14.34
CA GLY A 215 -13.83 0.02 -14.50
C GLY A 215 -13.85 1.33 -15.28
N ASN A 216 -15.00 1.88 -15.66
CA ASN A 216 -15.04 3.14 -16.39
C ASN A 216 -14.91 4.33 -15.43
N LEU A 217 -14.21 5.38 -15.85
CA LEU A 217 -14.16 6.63 -15.11
C LEU A 217 -15.53 7.33 -15.12
N SER A 218 -16.28 7.20 -14.03
CA SER A 218 -17.64 7.73 -13.87
C SER A 218 -17.64 9.13 -13.27
N HIS A 219 -16.62 9.46 -12.47
CA HIS A 219 -16.47 10.75 -11.83
C HIS A 219 -15.00 11.16 -11.74
N TYR A 220 -14.68 12.42 -12.01
CA TYR A 220 -13.33 12.97 -11.86
C TYR A 220 -13.39 14.49 -11.71
N VAL A 221 -13.01 15.00 -10.54
CA VAL A 221 -13.16 16.41 -10.19
C VAL A 221 -11.88 16.98 -9.59
N PRO A 222 -11.57 18.26 -9.87
CA PRO A 222 -10.50 18.96 -9.18
C PRO A 222 -10.88 19.17 -7.72
N VAL A 223 -9.89 19.11 -6.83
CA VAL A 223 -10.02 19.45 -5.41
C VAL A 223 -9.01 20.54 -5.10
N GLU A 224 -9.49 21.73 -4.81
CA GLU A 224 -8.66 22.92 -4.69
C GLU A 224 -7.98 22.98 -3.32
N LEU A 225 -6.66 22.80 -3.32
CA LEU A 225 -5.84 22.96 -2.11
C LEU A 225 -5.06 24.30 -2.13
N PRO A 226 -4.61 24.80 -0.97
CA PRO A 226 -3.82 26.04 -0.92
C PRO A 226 -2.42 25.88 -1.50
N GLY A 227 -1.94 24.64 -1.68
CA GLY A 227 -0.61 24.35 -2.20
C GLY A 227 -0.38 22.85 -2.35
N PRO A 228 0.79 22.46 -2.87
CA PRO A 228 1.13 21.07 -3.15
C PRO A 228 1.32 20.27 -1.85
N ARG A 229 0.45 19.27 -1.65
CA ARG A 229 0.51 18.34 -0.53
C ARG A 229 1.18 17.04 -0.94
N TRP A 230 1.57 16.26 0.05
CA TRP A 230 2.03 14.88 -0.13
C TRP A 230 1.08 13.91 0.59
N PRO A 231 -0.20 13.82 0.16
CA PRO A 231 -1.14 12.85 0.70
C PRO A 231 -0.65 11.42 0.42
N HIS A 232 -1.12 10.48 1.25
CA HIS A 232 -0.75 9.07 1.11
C HIS A 232 -1.97 8.17 0.92
N ASP A 233 -3.04 8.36 1.69
CA ASP A 233 -4.25 7.52 1.67
C ASP A 233 -5.53 8.38 1.53
N LEU A 234 -6.66 7.73 1.26
CA LEU A 234 -8.01 8.30 1.24
C LEU A 234 -8.96 7.41 2.03
N GLY A 235 -9.90 8.00 2.76
CA GLY A 235 -10.97 7.26 3.44
C GLY A 235 -12.22 7.15 2.58
N ILE A 236 -12.98 6.06 2.68
CA ILE A 236 -14.33 5.98 2.10
C ILE A 236 -15.33 5.62 3.19
N THR A 237 -16.54 6.13 3.08
CA THR A 237 -17.72 5.63 3.81
C THR A 237 -18.79 5.28 2.79
N LYS A 238 -19.91 4.69 3.20
CA LYS A 238 -21.06 4.41 2.32
C LYS A 238 -21.42 5.56 1.38
N ASN A 239 -21.44 6.81 1.86
CA ASN A 239 -21.89 7.97 1.08
C ASN A 239 -20.78 8.99 0.76
N TYR A 240 -19.63 8.94 1.45
CA TYR A 240 -18.60 9.95 1.36
C TYR A 240 -17.22 9.38 1.05
N THR A 241 -16.34 10.26 0.57
CA THR A 241 -14.89 10.07 0.54
C THR A 241 -14.26 11.13 1.45
N ILE A 242 -13.19 10.77 2.15
CA ILE A 242 -12.44 11.65 3.05
C ILE A 242 -11.06 11.88 2.43
N LEU A 243 -10.81 13.12 2.01
CA LEU A 243 -9.57 13.56 1.40
C LEU A 243 -8.68 14.27 2.43
N HIS A 244 -7.38 14.04 2.35
CA HIS A 244 -6.43 14.54 3.34
C HIS A 244 -5.68 15.76 2.82
N ASP A 245 -5.83 16.88 3.53
CA ASP A 245 -5.00 18.08 3.40
C ASP A 245 -4.18 18.25 4.69
N LEU A 246 -3.14 17.45 4.81
CA LEU A 246 -2.25 17.42 5.97
C LEU A 246 -1.16 18.49 5.82
N PRO A 247 -0.61 19.03 6.91
CA PRO A 247 0.44 20.05 6.89
C PRO A 247 1.81 19.45 6.53
N PHE A 248 1.84 18.52 5.58
CA PHE A 248 3.01 17.91 4.98
C PHE A 248 3.12 18.38 3.52
N ILE A 249 3.89 19.46 3.34
CA ILE A 249 3.78 20.37 2.20
C ILE A 249 5.14 20.44 1.49
N LEU A 250 5.13 20.52 0.16
CA LEU A 250 6.33 20.89 -0.60
C LEU A 250 6.62 22.39 -0.39
N ASP A 251 7.83 22.71 0.11
CA ASP A 251 8.25 24.08 0.35
C ASP A 251 8.18 24.91 -0.95
N GLU A 252 7.27 25.87 -0.99
CA GLU A 252 6.92 26.61 -2.21
C GLU A 252 8.08 27.46 -2.74
N ASP A 253 8.91 28.01 -1.86
CA ASP A 253 10.03 28.88 -2.26
C ASP A 253 11.21 28.06 -2.79
N LEU A 254 11.41 26.85 -2.26
CA LEU A 254 12.35 25.88 -2.84
C LEU A 254 11.81 25.30 -4.15
N LEU A 255 10.52 25.01 -4.24
CA LEU A 255 9.89 24.45 -5.43
C LEU A 255 10.01 25.41 -6.64
N LYS A 256 9.87 26.73 -6.43
CA LYS A 256 10.13 27.76 -7.46
C LYS A 256 11.56 27.73 -8.03
N LYS A 257 12.50 27.10 -7.31
CA LYS A 257 13.91 26.91 -7.71
C LYS A 257 14.18 25.49 -8.20
N ASP A 258 13.14 24.72 -8.50
CA ASP A 258 13.20 23.30 -8.89
C ASP A 258 13.77 22.36 -7.78
N ILE A 259 13.79 22.83 -6.53
CA ILE A 259 14.23 22.07 -5.36
C ILE A 259 12.98 21.54 -4.64
N ARG A 260 12.74 20.23 -4.71
CA ARG A 260 11.69 19.60 -3.91
C ARG A 260 12.18 19.46 -2.47
N ARG A 261 11.37 19.87 -1.50
CA ARG A 261 11.59 19.55 -0.09
C ARG A 261 10.24 19.46 0.60
N VAL A 262 9.89 18.28 1.07
CA VAL A 262 8.67 18.10 1.85
C VAL A 262 8.98 18.45 3.31
N ARG A 263 8.15 19.29 3.90
CA ARG A 263 8.27 19.73 5.29
C ARG A 263 6.94 19.53 6.00
N PHE A 264 7.03 19.09 7.25
CA PHE A 264 5.91 19.14 8.18
C PHE A 264 5.83 20.52 8.86
N TYR A 265 4.63 21.08 8.91
CA TYR A 265 4.32 22.36 9.54
C TYR A 265 3.44 22.09 10.76
N ASP A 266 4.06 21.97 11.93
CA ASP A 266 3.40 21.67 13.20
C ASP A 266 2.58 22.85 13.78
N ASP A 267 2.66 24.02 13.13
CA ASP A 267 1.89 25.22 13.41
C ASP A 267 0.60 25.34 12.58
N ARG A 268 0.33 24.38 11.68
CA ARG A 268 -0.84 24.39 10.79
C ARG A 268 -1.76 23.20 11.08
N PRO A 269 -3.08 23.39 11.12
CA PRO A 269 -4.00 22.28 11.35
C PRO A 269 -3.94 21.26 10.22
N ALA A 270 -4.19 19.99 10.56
CA ALA A 270 -4.58 19.01 9.55
C ALA A 270 -6.03 19.28 9.14
N ARG A 271 -6.33 19.16 7.84
CA ARG A 271 -7.69 19.32 7.31
C ARG A 271 -8.16 18.05 6.62
N PHE A 272 -9.40 17.67 6.89
CA PHE A 272 -10.06 16.51 6.30
C PHE A 272 -11.26 16.99 5.50
N GLY A 273 -11.23 16.75 4.19
CA GLY A 273 -12.29 17.12 3.27
C GLY A 273 -13.25 15.96 3.07
N VAL A 274 -14.46 16.07 3.62
CA VAL A 274 -15.52 15.08 3.42
C VAL A 274 -16.34 15.47 2.21
N ILE A 275 -16.26 14.70 1.13
CA ILE A 275 -16.94 14.92 -0.14
C ILE A 275 -17.98 13.81 -0.37
N PRO A 276 -19.22 14.11 -0.82
CA PRO A 276 -20.11 13.08 -1.34
C PRO A 276 -19.39 12.30 -2.46
N ARG A 277 -19.55 10.97 -2.56
CA ARG A 277 -18.76 10.15 -3.52
C ARG A 277 -18.78 10.65 -4.97
N HIS A 278 -19.89 11.24 -5.41
CA HIS A 278 -20.09 11.82 -6.75
C HIS A 278 -20.26 13.35 -6.71
N GLY A 279 -19.81 14.00 -5.64
CA GLY A 279 -19.86 15.45 -5.48
C GLY A 279 -18.63 16.16 -6.05
N ASP A 280 -18.67 17.49 -6.07
CA ASP A 280 -17.57 18.32 -6.57
C ASP A 280 -16.89 19.15 -5.46
N ASN A 281 -15.90 19.96 -5.84
CA ASN A 281 -15.14 20.83 -4.94
C ASN A 281 -16.02 21.73 -4.05
N SER A 282 -17.18 22.19 -4.55
CA SER A 282 -18.08 23.08 -3.82
C SER A 282 -18.86 22.38 -2.71
N GLN A 283 -18.94 21.05 -2.76
CA GLN A 283 -19.66 20.21 -1.81
C GLN A 283 -18.76 19.63 -0.72
N ILE A 284 -17.45 19.90 -0.77
CA ILE A 284 -16.51 19.42 0.24
C ILE A 284 -16.74 20.17 1.55
N LYS A 285 -16.99 19.41 2.62
CA LYS A 285 -16.99 19.94 3.97
C LYS A 285 -15.63 19.69 4.61
N TRP A 286 -14.90 20.76 4.89
CA TRP A 286 -13.59 20.70 5.54
C TRP A 286 -13.71 20.73 7.06
N PHE A 287 -13.00 19.82 7.72
CA PHE A 287 -12.88 19.73 9.16
C PHE A 287 -11.42 19.91 9.56
N GLU A 288 -11.16 20.65 10.63
CA GLU A 288 -9.82 20.83 11.17
C GLU A 288 -9.56 19.90 12.35
N ALA A 289 -8.33 19.46 12.49
CA ALA A 289 -7.82 18.62 13.57
C ALA A 289 -6.40 19.07 13.96
N LYS A 290 -5.85 18.45 15.01
CA LYS A 290 -4.45 18.66 15.38
C LYS A 290 -3.51 18.39 14.19
N PRO A 291 -2.41 19.17 14.05
CA PRO A 291 -1.38 18.91 13.04
C PRO A 291 -0.92 17.45 13.13
N CYS A 292 -1.02 16.72 12.04
CA CYS A 292 -0.63 15.31 11.99
C CYS A 292 -0.27 14.87 10.57
N PHE A 293 0.40 13.73 10.47
CA PHE A 293 0.56 13.00 9.22
C PHE A 293 0.04 11.60 9.39
N ILE A 294 -0.59 11.09 8.35
CA ILE A 294 -1.20 9.77 8.30
C ILE A 294 -0.63 9.10 7.05
N LEU A 295 -0.11 7.89 7.24
CA LEU A 295 0.16 7.01 6.13
C LEU A 295 -1.11 6.23 5.84
N HIS A 296 -1.46 5.24 6.67
CA HIS A 296 -2.57 4.34 6.36
C HIS A 296 -3.77 4.47 7.29
N LEU A 297 -4.94 4.23 6.71
CA LEU A 297 -6.21 4.14 7.39
C LEU A 297 -6.60 2.67 7.60
N ALA A 298 -7.19 2.38 8.76
CA ALA A 298 -7.83 1.10 8.99
C ALA A 298 -9.17 1.03 8.26
N ASN A 299 -10.05 1.98 8.56
CA ASN A 299 -11.37 2.08 7.95
C ASN A 299 -12.04 3.42 8.25
N CYS A 300 -13.08 3.76 7.48
CA CYS A 300 -13.97 4.88 7.78
C CYS A 300 -15.44 4.43 7.66
N TYR A 301 -16.33 5.05 8.43
CA TYR A 301 -17.76 4.71 8.42
C TYR A 301 -18.63 5.86 8.90
N GLU A 302 -19.95 5.70 8.77
CA GLU A 302 -20.95 6.68 9.20
C GLU A 302 -21.72 6.18 10.44
N ASP A 303 -21.91 7.05 11.43
CA ASP A 303 -22.74 6.83 12.62
C ASP A 303 -23.63 8.06 12.87
N GLY A 304 -24.85 8.02 12.33
CA GLY A 304 -25.77 9.14 12.35
C GLY A 304 -25.20 10.37 11.63
N ASP A 305 -25.07 11.49 12.35
CA ASP A 305 -24.49 12.72 11.80
C ASP A 305 -22.95 12.70 11.76
N TRP A 306 -22.30 11.62 12.20
CA TRP A 306 -20.84 11.54 12.30
C TRP A 306 -20.24 10.70 11.18
N VAL A 307 -19.17 11.21 10.59
CA VAL A 307 -18.22 10.44 9.78
C VAL A 307 -17.02 10.13 10.66
N ILE A 308 -16.69 8.85 10.78
CA ILE A 308 -15.60 8.34 11.60
C ILE A 308 -14.49 7.85 10.68
N GLN A 309 -13.25 8.20 11.01
CA GLN A 309 -12.04 7.71 10.37
C GLN A 309 -11.12 7.14 11.44
N ASP A 310 -10.69 5.91 11.25
CA ASP A 310 -9.69 5.26 12.09
C ASP A 310 -8.44 4.99 11.27
N GLY A 311 -7.27 5.30 11.84
CA GLY A 311 -6.00 5.11 11.14
C GLY A 311 -4.78 5.37 12.02
N CYS A 312 -3.61 5.20 11.41
CA CYS A 312 -2.35 5.29 12.14
C CYS A 312 -1.77 6.71 12.06
N ILE A 313 -1.93 7.49 13.13
CA ILE A 313 -1.36 8.84 13.26
C ILE A 313 0.15 8.77 13.53
N GLN A 314 0.93 9.68 12.95
CA GLN A 314 2.32 9.91 13.37
C GLN A 314 2.39 11.07 14.37
N LEU A 315 2.77 10.80 15.62
CA LEU A 315 2.78 11.83 16.68
C LEU A 315 4.04 12.69 16.74
N THR A 316 5.13 12.26 16.11
CA THR A 316 6.32 13.12 15.97
C THR A 316 6.31 13.80 14.61
N THR A 317 6.93 14.98 14.51
CA THR A 317 7.20 15.67 13.25
C THR A 317 7.76 14.67 12.23
N PRO A 318 7.00 14.29 11.18
CA PRO A 318 7.51 13.47 10.10
C PRO A 318 8.64 14.24 9.42
N GLY A 319 9.87 13.81 9.65
CA GLY A 319 10.99 14.23 8.83
C GLY A 319 10.99 13.36 7.58
N LYS A 320 10.89 13.93 6.38
CA LYS A 320 11.46 13.29 5.19
C LYS A 320 12.90 13.80 5.02
N PRO A 321 13.81 12.98 4.46
CA PRO A 321 15.13 13.49 4.13
C PRO A 321 14.95 14.61 3.09
N PRO A 322 15.82 15.64 3.08
CA PRO A 322 15.82 16.62 1.99
C PRO A 322 15.91 15.89 0.64
N ILE A 323 15.09 16.26 -0.34
CA ILE A 323 15.21 15.73 -1.71
C ILE A 323 16.29 16.55 -2.41
N GLY A 324 17.21 15.89 -3.13
CA GLY A 324 18.23 16.52 -3.97
C GLY A 324 19.53 16.97 -3.30
N VAL A 325 19.66 16.88 -1.96
CA VAL A 325 20.93 17.15 -1.24
C VAL A 325 21.19 16.02 -0.26
N GLN A 326 22.10 15.10 -0.62
CA GLN A 326 22.46 13.96 0.22
C GLN A 326 23.88 14.13 0.79
N GLY A 327 24.03 13.80 2.06
CA GLY A 327 25.33 13.66 2.72
C GLY A 327 25.72 12.19 2.83
N ASN A 328 26.89 11.92 3.41
CA ASN A 328 27.36 10.55 3.69
C ASN A 328 26.44 9.77 4.66
N ASP A 329 25.43 10.42 5.23
CA ASP A 329 24.45 9.89 6.18
C ASP A 329 23.06 9.59 5.55
N ALA A 330 22.96 9.56 4.22
CA ALA A 330 21.68 9.40 3.51
C ALA A 330 20.89 8.15 3.95
N TYR A 331 21.56 6.99 4.05
CA TYR A 331 20.90 5.75 4.44
C TYR A 331 20.47 5.71 5.91
N GLU A 332 21.23 6.35 6.80
CA GLU A 332 20.84 6.53 8.20
C GLU A 332 19.60 7.43 8.32
N LYS A 333 19.52 8.48 7.51
CA LYS A 333 18.32 9.33 7.41
C LYS A 333 17.13 8.54 6.89
N ILE A 334 17.29 7.73 5.84
CA ILE A 334 16.21 6.85 5.32
C ILE A 334 15.72 5.92 6.43
N LYS A 335 16.64 5.18 7.08
CA LYS A 335 16.31 4.24 8.17
C LYS A 335 15.56 4.95 9.31
N SER A 336 16.07 6.10 9.74
CA SER A 336 15.45 6.94 10.75
C SER A 336 14.02 7.36 10.37
N ASN A 337 13.77 7.73 9.12
CA ASN A 337 12.47 8.23 8.68
C ASN A 337 11.44 7.11 8.47
N LEU A 338 11.90 5.89 8.18
CA LEU A 338 11.04 4.72 8.06
C LEU A 338 10.72 4.08 9.42
N ASN A 339 11.55 4.32 10.45
CA ASN A 339 11.36 3.77 11.80
C ASN A 339 10.02 4.25 12.42
N LYS A 340 9.11 3.28 12.61
CA LYS A 340 7.75 3.52 13.12
C LYS A 340 7.71 3.89 14.59
N HIS A 341 8.64 3.37 15.39
CA HIS A 341 8.77 3.74 16.81
C HIS A 341 9.27 5.17 16.99
N LYS A 342 10.18 5.62 16.12
CA LYS A 342 10.63 7.02 16.09
C LYS A 342 9.49 7.95 15.69
N ALA A 343 8.72 7.56 14.66
CA ALA A 343 7.54 8.30 14.21
C ALA A 343 6.39 8.31 15.23
N LYS A 344 6.41 7.37 16.21
CA LYS A 344 5.33 7.07 17.15
C LYS A 344 4.01 6.86 16.42
N THR A 345 3.99 5.91 15.47
CA THR A 345 2.77 5.59 14.73
C THR A 345 1.78 4.86 15.62
N GLN A 346 0.59 5.42 15.84
CA GLN A 346 -0.38 4.91 16.81
C GLN A 346 -1.80 4.87 16.24
N MET A 347 -2.62 3.96 16.73
CA MET A 347 -4.01 3.84 16.30
C MET A 347 -4.84 4.99 16.87
N TYR A 348 -5.53 5.73 16.00
CA TYR A 348 -6.18 7.00 16.33
C TYR A 348 -7.51 7.14 15.59
N ARG A 349 -8.48 7.83 16.22
CA ARG A 349 -9.82 8.06 15.70
C ARG A 349 -10.10 9.55 15.51
N TRP A 350 -10.59 9.91 14.33
CA TRP A 350 -11.17 11.21 14.03
C TRP A 350 -12.67 11.05 13.79
N LYS A 351 -13.46 11.98 14.33
CA LYS A 351 -14.91 12.03 14.14
C LYS A 351 -15.32 13.41 13.65
N PHE A 352 -16.05 13.47 12.56
CA PHE A 352 -16.48 14.69 11.89
C PHE A 352 -18.00 14.78 11.89
N ASN A 353 -18.58 15.77 12.57
CA ASN A 353 -20.02 15.95 12.61
C ASN A 353 -20.51 16.73 11.37
N MET A 354 -21.19 16.04 10.47
CA MET A 354 -21.69 16.59 9.21
C MET A 354 -22.78 17.65 9.40
N ARG A 355 -23.46 17.67 10.55
CA ARG A 355 -24.46 18.70 10.88
C ARG A 355 -23.85 19.93 11.57
N THR A 356 -23.05 19.74 12.62
CA THR A 356 -22.55 20.84 13.46
C THR A 356 -21.21 21.41 13.03
N GLY A 357 -20.42 20.66 12.24
CA GLY A 357 -19.04 21.03 11.88
C GLY A 357 -18.01 20.72 12.96
N GLN A 358 -18.40 20.01 14.03
CA GLN A 358 -17.49 19.63 15.11
C GLN A 358 -16.51 18.53 14.68
N THR A 359 -15.25 18.64 15.08
CA THR A 359 -14.25 17.56 15.06
C THR A 359 -14.03 17.04 16.48
N VAL A 360 -13.95 15.72 16.66
CA VAL A 360 -13.51 15.05 17.89
C VAL A 360 -12.38 14.09 17.53
N GLU A 361 -11.38 13.99 18.40
CA GLU A 361 -10.19 13.19 18.18
C GLU A 361 -9.86 12.36 19.41
N GLU A 362 -9.42 11.11 19.21
CA GLU A 362 -9.16 10.16 20.28
C GLU A 362 -7.97 9.24 19.94
N LEU A 363 -7.03 9.12 20.88
CA LEU A 363 -6.00 8.07 20.84
C LEU A 363 -6.64 6.76 21.30
N ILE A 364 -6.60 5.74 20.45
CA ILE A 364 -7.21 4.44 20.75
C ILE A 364 -6.24 3.57 21.55
N ASP A 365 -4.97 3.59 21.16
CA ASP A 365 -3.93 2.75 21.76
C ASP A 365 -2.55 3.39 21.54
N ASP A 366 -1.66 3.26 22.52
CA ASP A 366 -0.33 3.89 22.49
C ASP A 366 0.79 2.96 21.98
N GLU A 367 0.48 1.70 21.70
CA GLU A 367 1.42 0.78 21.06
C GLU A 367 1.68 1.16 19.59
N VAL A 368 2.93 0.99 19.16
CA VAL A 368 3.37 1.32 17.81
C VAL A 368 2.86 0.28 16.83
N THR A 369 1.83 0.64 16.06
CA THR A 369 1.28 -0.17 14.97
C THR A 369 1.10 0.65 13.69
N GLU A 370 1.02 -0.05 12.56
CA GLU A 370 0.84 0.51 11.22
C GLU A 370 0.37 -0.61 10.27
N PHE A 371 0.17 -0.33 8.99
CA PHE A 371 -0.40 -1.23 7.98
C PHE A 371 -1.67 -1.91 8.52
N PRO A 372 -2.67 -1.12 8.97
CA PRO A 372 -3.93 -1.66 9.46
C PRO A 372 -4.74 -2.20 8.29
N VAL A 373 -5.37 -3.35 8.49
CA VAL A 373 -6.32 -3.92 7.52
C VAL A 373 -7.61 -4.33 8.20
N VAL A 374 -8.69 -4.30 7.43
CA VAL A 374 -10.02 -4.80 7.79
C VAL A 374 -10.50 -5.75 6.69
N SER A 375 -11.59 -6.47 6.95
CA SER A 375 -12.28 -7.23 5.90
C SER A 375 -12.78 -6.30 4.79
N ASN A 376 -12.62 -6.71 3.53
CA ASN A 376 -13.14 -5.96 2.38
C ASN A 376 -14.66 -5.70 2.48
N GLU A 377 -15.43 -6.61 3.09
CA GLU A 377 -16.88 -6.45 3.33
C GLU A 377 -17.23 -5.28 4.26
N ASN A 378 -16.24 -4.82 5.03
CA ASN A 378 -16.40 -3.78 6.04
C ASN A 378 -15.78 -2.45 5.60
N MET A 379 -15.01 -2.43 4.49
CA MET A 379 -14.38 -1.23 3.97
C MET A 379 -15.43 -0.16 3.62
N GLY A 380 -15.44 0.93 4.36
CA GLY A 380 -16.44 2.01 4.23
C GLY A 380 -17.71 1.86 5.08
N TYR A 381 -17.79 0.84 5.93
CA TYR A 381 -18.95 0.49 6.74
C TYR A 381 -18.56 0.23 8.20
N ASP A 382 -19.55 0.15 9.10
CA ASP A 382 -19.31 -0.17 10.51
C ASP A 382 -18.54 -1.49 10.63
N TYR A 383 -17.59 -1.51 11.55
CA TYR A 383 -16.64 -2.59 11.71
C TYR A 383 -16.20 -2.69 13.17
N ARG A 384 -15.63 -3.84 13.52
CA ARG A 384 -15.20 -4.16 14.87
C ARG A 384 -13.74 -4.58 14.92
N PHE A 385 -13.20 -5.22 13.88
CA PHE A 385 -11.88 -5.82 13.95
C PHE A 385 -10.91 -5.16 12.98
N SER A 386 -9.74 -4.77 13.50
CA SER A 386 -8.61 -4.32 12.70
C SER A 386 -7.38 -5.15 13.01
N TYR A 387 -6.60 -5.48 11.99
CA TYR A 387 -5.36 -6.23 12.13
C TYR A 387 -4.22 -5.33 11.67
N ASN A 388 -3.35 -4.96 12.59
CA ASN A 388 -2.24 -4.07 12.33
C ASN A 388 -0.93 -4.84 12.41
N THR A 389 0.08 -4.29 11.78
CA THR A 389 1.44 -4.80 11.84
C THR A 389 2.22 -4.21 13.02
N LEU A 390 3.00 -5.05 13.68
CA LEU A 390 4.00 -4.68 14.70
C LEU A 390 5.38 -4.49 14.07
N PHE A 391 6.17 -3.58 14.63
CA PHE A 391 7.46 -3.17 14.07
C PHE A 391 8.63 -3.40 15.02
N HIS A 392 9.79 -3.76 14.44
CA HIS A 392 11.06 -3.75 15.16
C HIS A 392 11.39 -2.34 15.68
N LYS A 393 11.96 -2.23 16.89
CA LYS A 393 12.18 -0.94 17.57
C LYS A 393 13.07 0.04 16.79
N ASP A 394 14.11 -0.48 16.15
CA ASP A 394 15.16 0.34 15.53
C ASP A 394 14.99 0.48 14.00
N ASP A 395 13.92 -0.06 13.42
CA ASP A 395 13.76 -0.11 11.97
C ASP A 395 12.27 -0.13 11.54
N TRP A 396 12.01 -0.38 10.26
CA TRP A 396 10.66 -0.53 9.68
C TRP A 396 10.32 -1.97 9.32
N LEU A 397 11.08 -2.92 9.87
CA LEU A 397 10.85 -4.35 9.69
C LEU A 397 9.60 -4.79 10.45
N LYS A 398 8.72 -5.53 9.75
CA LYS A 398 7.44 -6.02 10.27
C LYS A 398 7.69 -7.31 11.06
N VAL A 399 7.41 -7.34 12.35
CA VAL A 399 7.80 -8.45 13.25
C VAL A 399 6.61 -9.24 13.82
N GLY A 400 5.39 -8.80 13.54
CA GLY A 400 4.20 -9.48 14.02
C GLY A 400 2.93 -8.76 13.63
N LEU A 401 1.83 -9.22 14.20
CA LEU A 401 0.49 -8.68 14.04
C LEU A 401 -0.12 -8.38 15.41
N LYS A 402 -0.95 -7.34 15.45
CA LYS A 402 -1.83 -7.00 16.56
C LYS A 402 -3.25 -6.89 16.04
N ARG A 403 -4.17 -7.64 16.63
CA ARG A 403 -5.61 -7.57 16.37
C ARG A 403 -6.23 -6.64 17.41
N TYR A 404 -7.08 -5.73 16.96
CA TYR A 404 -7.90 -4.86 17.78
C TYR A 404 -9.37 -5.28 17.69
N ASP A 405 -10.05 -5.39 18.82
CA ASP A 405 -11.51 -5.30 18.93
C ASP A 405 -11.89 -3.86 19.26
N MET A 406 -12.26 -3.10 18.23
CA MET A 406 -12.54 -1.67 18.28
C MET A 406 -13.79 -1.32 19.11
N LYS A 407 -14.62 -2.31 19.46
CA LYS A 407 -15.83 -2.11 20.27
C LYS A 407 -15.58 -2.40 21.75
N ASN A 408 -14.83 -3.46 22.05
CA ASN A 408 -14.56 -3.87 23.44
C ASN A 408 -13.23 -3.32 24.00
N GLY A 409 -12.30 -2.92 23.14
CA GLY A 409 -10.94 -2.51 23.52
C GLY A 409 -9.96 -3.67 23.73
N ASP A 410 -10.39 -4.92 23.52
CA ASP A 410 -9.54 -6.09 23.64
C ASP A 410 -8.52 -6.15 22.50
N THR A 411 -7.33 -6.68 22.78
CA THR A 411 -6.29 -6.88 21.77
C THR A 411 -5.66 -8.26 21.85
N MET A 412 -5.18 -8.76 20.73
CA MET A 412 -4.39 -10.00 20.62
C MET A 412 -3.13 -9.72 19.81
N ARG A 413 -2.06 -10.50 20.02
CA ARG A 413 -0.84 -10.39 19.22
C ARG A 413 -0.32 -11.73 18.75
N PHE A 414 0.43 -11.68 17.66
CA PHE A 414 1.23 -12.79 17.17
C PHE A 414 2.55 -12.25 16.63
N GLU A 415 3.68 -12.69 17.20
CA GLU A 415 5.01 -12.32 16.74
C GLU A 415 5.60 -13.43 15.86
N TYR A 416 6.26 -13.05 14.77
CA TYR A 416 6.83 -14.00 13.83
C TYR A 416 8.04 -14.75 14.41
N GLY A 417 8.66 -14.21 15.46
CA GLY A 417 9.89 -14.73 16.05
C GLY A 417 11.15 -14.11 15.48
N ASP A 418 12.31 -14.54 16.00
CA ASP A 418 13.59 -13.91 15.72
C ASP A 418 13.96 -13.93 14.24
N GLN A 419 14.35 -12.76 13.71
CA GLN A 419 14.79 -12.58 12.32
C GLN A 419 13.78 -13.08 11.27
N ARG A 420 12.48 -13.05 11.60
CA ARG A 420 11.37 -13.34 10.69
C ARG A 420 10.58 -12.06 10.45
N TYR A 421 10.48 -11.68 9.19
CA TYR A 421 9.91 -10.39 8.80
C TYR A 421 8.74 -10.56 7.84
N GLY A 422 7.62 -9.89 8.13
CA GLY A 422 6.37 -10.02 7.38
C GLY A 422 6.15 -9.00 6.27
N SER A 423 4.99 -9.16 5.62
CA SER A 423 4.38 -8.21 4.69
C SER A 423 3.10 -7.63 5.30
N GLU A 424 2.47 -6.66 4.64
CA GLU A 424 1.10 -6.27 5.02
C GLU A 424 0.18 -7.50 5.01
N PRO A 425 -0.62 -7.72 6.08
CA PRO A 425 -1.57 -8.81 6.14
C PRO A 425 -2.82 -8.51 5.29
N VAL A 426 -3.63 -9.52 5.04
CA VAL A 426 -4.99 -9.34 4.51
C VAL A 426 -5.99 -10.19 5.31
N VAL A 427 -7.25 -9.78 5.32
CA VAL A 427 -8.34 -10.54 5.91
C VAL A 427 -9.09 -11.29 4.81
N ALA A 428 -9.10 -12.61 4.91
CA ALA A 428 -9.80 -13.52 4.01
C ALA A 428 -10.97 -14.18 4.76
N LYS A 429 -12.19 -13.66 4.55
CA LYS A 429 -13.38 -14.32 5.12
C LYS A 429 -13.52 -15.74 4.55
N ARG A 430 -13.90 -16.70 5.40
CA ARG A 430 -14.19 -18.05 4.91
C ARG A 430 -15.44 -18.03 4.03
N VAL A 431 -15.57 -18.98 3.12
CA VAL A 431 -16.78 -19.15 2.32
C VAL A 431 -17.99 -19.35 3.24
N GLY A 432 -19.02 -18.51 3.08
CA GLY A 432 -20.24 -18.55 3.90
C GLY A 432 -20.11 -17.88 5.28
N ALA A 433 -19.04 -17.13 5.52
CA ALA A 433 -18.81 -16.41 6.76
C ALA A 433 -19.95 -15.45 7.12
N VAL A 434 -20.42 -15.53 8.37
CA VAL A 434 -21.47 -14.64 8.90
C VAL A 434 -20.86 -13.52 9.73
N GLU A 435 -19.99 -13.87 10.68
CA GLU A 435 -19.34 -12.89 11.55
C GLU A 435 -18.20 -12.14 10.82
N GLU A 436 -17.80 -11.00 11.37
CA GLU A 436 -16.78 -10.13 10.77
C GLU A 436 -15.38 -10.76 10.75
N ASP A 437 -15.00 -11.47 11.81
CA ASP A 437 -13.72 -12.18 11.94
C ASP A 437 -13.83 -13.68 11.62
N ASP A 438 -14.92 -14.12 10.99
CA ASP A 438 -15.06 -15.51 10.57
C ASP A 438 -14.26 -15.77 9.29
N GLY A 439 -13.00 -16.15 9.47
CA GLY A 439 -12.07 -16.37 8.37
C GLY A 439 -10.63 -16.41 8.85
N TYR A 440 -9.75 -15.84 8.03
CA TYR A 440 -8.31 -15.96 8.19
C TYR A 440 -7.60 -14.63 8.02
N VAL A 441 -6.46 -14.49 8.68
CA VAL A 441 -5.48 -13.44 8.38
C VAL A 441 -4.31 -14.09 7.65
N LEU A 442 -4.00 -13.57 6.46
CA LEU A 442 -2.93 -14.08 5.61
C LEU A 442 -1.79 -13.08 5.57
N THR A 443 -0.54 -13.55 5.64
CA THR A 443 0.62 -12.68 5.42
C THR A 443 1.80 -13.49 4.90
N PHE A 444 2.59 -12.90 4.02
CA PHE A 444 3.87 -13.47 3.63
C PHE A 444 4.94 -13.07 4.64
N ILE A 445 5.73 -14.04 5.09
CA ILE A 445 6.90 -13.78 5.91
C ILE A 445 8.17 -14.34 5.26
N THR A 446 9.30 -13.75 5.61
CA THR A 446 10.63 -14.22 5.25
C THR A 446 11.40 -14.55 6.51
N ASP A 447 11.88 -15.79 6.58
CA ASP A 447 12.78 -16.28 7.60
C ASP A 447 14.22 -16.11 7.12
N MET A 448 14.96 -15.21 7.77
CA MET A 448 16.34 -14.90 7.40
C MET A 448 17.34 -15.94 7.92
N ILE A 449 16.97 -16.75 8.91
CA ILE A 449 17.82 -17.81 9.46
C ILE A 449 17.80 -19.02 8.53
N GLU A 450 16.60 -19.44 8.14
CA GLU A 450 16.40 -20.55 7.20
C GLU A 450 16.49 -20.12 5.73
N ASN A 451 16.61 -18.82 5.47
CA ASN A 451 16.69 -18.20 4.14
C ASN A 451 15.54 -18.67 3.21
N ARG A 452 14.31 -18.63 3.73
CA ARG A 452 13.09 -19.05 3.03
C ARG A 452 11.95 -18.08 3.28
N SER A 453 10.91 -18.16 2.46
CA SER A 453 9.68 -17.41 2.68
C SER A 453 8.48 -18.34 2.70
N GLU A 454 7.41 -17.89 3.34
CA GLU A 454 6.18 -18.66 3.50
C GLU A 454 4.96 -17.75 3.59
N CYS A 455 3.79 -18.28 3.22
CA CYS A 455 2.51 -17.68 3.53
C CYS A 455 1.97 -18.28 4.84
N LEU A 456 1.69 -17.42 5.82
CA LEU A 456 1.01 -17.81 7.05
C LEU A 456 -0.50 -17.68 6.87
N ILE A 457 -1.23 -18.68 7.38
CA ILE A 457 -2.68 -18.70 7.47
C ILE A 457 -3.03 -18.74 8.95
N LEU A 458 -3.52 -17.64 9.51
CA LEU A 458 -3.91 -17.49 10.91
C LEU A 458 -5.43 -17.52 11.02
N ASP A 459 -5.98 -18.09 12.09
CA ASP A 459 -7.40 -17.89 12.42
C ASP A 459 -7.61 -16.42 12.83
N ALA A 460 -8.52 -15.73 12.15
CA ALA A 460 -8.78 -14.32 12.40
C ALA A 460 -9.36 -14.08 13.82
N LYS A 461 -10.08 -15.06 14.39
CA LYS A 461 -10.63 -14.95 15.75
C LYS A 461 -9.57 -15.04 16.84
N ASP A 462 -8.54 -15.84 16.62
CA ASP A 462 -7.45 -16.04 17.58
C ASP A 462 -6.10 -16.16 16.88
N ILE A 463 -5.55 -15.01 16.51
CA ILE A 463 -4.20 -14.95 15.94
C ILE A 463 -3.12 -15.42 16.92
N SER A 464 -3.40 -15.42 18.23
CA SER A 464 -2.41 -15.74 19.27
C SER A 464 -2.10 -17.24 19.34
N ALA A 465 -3.01 -18.09 18.84
CA ALA A 465 -2.80 -19.52 18.70
C ALA A 465 -1.72 -19.89 17.65
N GLY A 466 -1.33 -18.93 16.80
CA GLY A 466 -0.41 -19.14 15.70
C GLY A 466 -1.08 -19.71 14.44
N PRO A 467 -0.30 -19.99 13.38
CA PRO A 467 -0.85 -20.34 12.08
C PRO A 467 -1.51 -21.72 12.08
N VAL A 468 -2.72 -21.81 11.53
CA VAL A 468 -3.40 -23.09 11.25
C VAL A 468 -2.73 -23.83 10.09
N ALA A 469 -2.11 -23.08 9.17
CA ALA A 469 -1.29 -23.62 8.10
C ALA A 469 -0.20 -22.64 7.66
N ARG A 470 0.87 -23.20 7.09
CA ARG A 470 2.00 -22.46 6.50
C ARG A 470 2.33 -23.07 5.15
N VAL A 471 2.43 -22.24 4.11
CA VAL A 471 2.83 -22.67 2.76
C VAL A 471 4.22 -22.15 2.47
N ILE A 472 5.22 -23.03 2.43
CA ILE A 472 6.61 -22.67 2.11
C ILE A 472 6.73 -22.37 0.62
N LEU A 473 7.22 -21.18 0.29
CA LEU A 473 7.37 -20.69 -1.08
C LEU A 473 8.62 -21.26 -1.76
N PRO A 474 8.65 -21.32 -3.10
CA PRO A 474 9.80 -21.87 -3.85
C PRO A 474 11.08 -21.03 -3.76
N ALA A 475 10.99 -19.79 -3.30
CA ALA A 475 12.12 -18.89 -3.14
C ALA A 475 11.90 -17.92 -1.99
N ARG A 476 12.99 -17.38 -1.44
CA ARG A 476 12.93 -16.25 -0.53
C ARG A 476 12.51 -15.01 -1.30
N ILE A 477 11.55 -14.27 -0.74
CA ILE A 477 11.04 -13.03 -1.31
C ILE A 477 11.57 -11.80 -0.56
N SER A 478 11.65 -10.68 -1.26
CA SER A 478 12.07 -9.39 -0.69
C SER A 478 10.95 -8.74 0.14
N ASN A 479 11.27 -7.66 0.84
CA ASN A 479 10.35 -6.89 1.66
C ASN A 479 9.14 -6.37 0.87
N GLY A 480 7.95 -6.86 1.21
CA GLY A 480 6.69 -6.40 0.65
C GLY A 480 6.17 -5.12 1.30
N ILE A 481 5.29 -4.43 0.60
CA ILE A 481 4.52 -3.32 1.16
C ILE A 481 3.03 -3.63 1.09
N HIS A 482 2.26 -3.02 0.20
CA HIS A 482 0.81 -3.17 0.17
C HIS A 482 0.36 -4.41 -0.58
N SER A 483 -0.85 -4.83 -0.24
CA SER A 483 -1.43 -6.08 -0.64
C SER A 483 -2.96 -6.02 -0.63
N THR A 484 -3.56 -7.00 -1.30
CA THR A 484 -5.01 -7.13 -1.39
C THR A 484 -5.41 -8.59 -1.30
N TRP A 485 -6.60 -8.82 -0.75
CA TRP A 485 -7.32 -10.07 -0.87
C TRP A 485 -8.37 -9.94 -1.97
N VAL A 486 -8.40 -10.90 -2.88
CA VAL A 486 -9.44 -11.03 -3.90
C VAL A 486 -10.27 -12.25 -3.54
N GLU A 487 -11.53 -12.03 -3.18
CA GLU A 487 -12.46 -13.13 -2.90
C GLU A 487 -12.64 -13.99 -4.15
N GLY A 488 -12.81 -15.30 -3.97
CA GLY A 488 -13.00 -16.23 -5.09
C GLY A 488 -14.14 -15.84 -6.04
N ASP A 489 -15.21 -15.25 -5.50
CA ASP A 489 -16.36 -14.76 -6.28
C ASP A 489 -16.12 -13.40 -6.97
N ARG A 490 -15.03 -12.71 -6.65
CA ARG A 490 -14.62 -11.42 -7.24
C ARG A 490 -13.45 -11.51 -8.23
N ILE A 491 -12.87 -12.69 -8.43
CA ILE A 491 -11.70 -12.88 -9.32
C ILE A 491 -11.98 -12.39 -10.74
N HIS A 492 -13.18 -12.63 -11.28
CA HIS A 492 -13.50 -12.34 -12.68
C HIS A 492 -14.35 -11.09 -12.91
N ALA A 493 -15.02 -10.57 -11.87
CA ALA A 493 -15.88 -9.40 -11.92
C ALA A 493 -16.24 -8.94 -10.49
N GLU A 494 -16.73 -7.71 -10.35
CA GLU A 494 -17.36 -7.28 -9.10
C GLU A 494 -18.71 -7.98 -8.88
N ARG A 495 -19.16 -8.04 -7.61
CA ARG A 495 -20.47 -8.58 -7.25
C ARG A 495 -21.60 -7.74 -7.82
N ASN A 496 -22.75 -8.38 -8.04
CA ASN A 496 -23.95 -7.75 -8.59
C ASN A 496 -24.73 -6.94 -7.56
#